data_AF-A0A3N5JX83-F1
#
_entry.id   AF-A0A3N5JX83-F1
#
_cell.length_a   1.000
_cell.length_b   1.000
_cell.length_c   1.000
_cell.angle_alpha   90.00
_cell.angle_beta   90.00
_cell.angle_gamma   90.00
#
_symmetry.space_group_name_H-M   'P 1'
#
loop_
_entity.id
_entity.type
_entity.pdbx_description
1 polymer ?
#
loop_
_entity_poly.entity_id
_entity_poly.type
_entity_poly.pdbx_seq_one_letter_code
_entity_poly.pdbx_strand_id
1 'polypeptide(L)'
;MAAAEPGADPAGGREANVSAIPTEVLNIGFGNVVLRSRVVAILSARSSKDSKAVFSEPMKRLRDDAKETRRLVDATCGRRTQALIVTDSGHVILSAVQSGTLAQRLGGSEEA
;
A
#
# COMPACT_ATOMS: atom_id res chain seq x y z
N MET A 1 -52.08 -16.99 30.05
CA MET A 1 -52.05 -16.91 28.58
C MET A 1 -52.23 -15.45 28.20
N ALA A 2 -51.13 -14.72 28.12
CA ALA A 2 -51.05 -13.36 27.62
C ALA A 2 -49.73 -13.28 26.85
N ALA A 3 -49.84 -13.12 25.54
CA ALA A 3 -48.73 -13.06 24.61
C ALA A 3 -48.10 -11.66 24.67
N ALA A 4 -46.77 -11.62 24.72
CA ALA A 4 -45.98 -10.46 24.35
C ALA A 4 -44.67 -10.96 23.75
N GLU A 5 -44.63 -11.04 22.42
CA GLU A 5 -43.37 -10.86 21.70
C GLU A 5 -43.11 -9.35 21.57
N PRO A 6 -41.88 -8.93 21.81
CA PRO A 6 -41.22 -8.04 20.86
C PRO A 6 -39.85 -8.65 20.55
N GLY A 7 -39.52 -8.89 19.30
CA GLY A 7 -39.25 -7.82 18.35
C GLY A 7 -37.78 -7.96 18.00
N ALA A 8 -37.54 -8.23 16.73
CA ALA A 8 -36.24 -8.48 16.13
C ALA A 8 -35.12 -7.61 16.69
N ASP A 9 -33.95 -8.21 16.94
CA ASP A 9 -32.67 -7.50 16.92
C ASP A 9 -32.41 -7.07 15.47
N PRO A 10 -32.49 -5.78 15.11
CA PRO A 10 -32.06 -5.30 13.82
C PRO A 10 -30.69 -4.65 13.98
N ALA A 11 -29.98 -4.60 12.87
CA ALA A 11 -28.87 -3.67 12.67
C ALA A 11 -27.60 -3.96 13.48
N GLY A 12 -26.69 -4.62 12.76
CA GLY A 12 -25.48 -3.90 12.40
C GLY A 12 -24.50 -3.81 13.56
N GLY A 13 -23.74 -4.90 13.73
CA GLY A 13 -22.38 -4.79 14.25
C GLY A 13 -21.70 -3.67 13.48
N ARG A 14 -21.57 -2.52 14.14
CA ARG A 14 -20.93 -1.31 13.65
C ARG A 14 -19.61 -1.73 13.03
N GLU A 15 -19.51 -1.64 11.70
CA GLU A 15 -18.22 -1.57 11.04
C GLU A 15 -17.45 -0.50 11.79
N ALA A 16 -16.36 -0.94 12.44
CA ALA A 16 -15.55 -0.10 13.30
C ALA A 16 -15.27 1.18 12.54
N ASN A 17 -15.78 2.29 13.06
CA ASN A 17 -15.50 3.62 12.57
C ASN A 17 -13.97 3.70 12.44
N VAL A 18 -13.45 3.69 11.20
CA VAL A 18 -12.04 3.96 10.89
C VAL A 18 -11.84 5.46 11.11
N SER A 19 -12.08 5.89 12.34
CA SER A 19 -11.97 7.25 12.82
C SER A 19 -10.49 7.52 12.99
N ALA A 20 -9.94 8.23 12.00
CA ALA A 20 -8.64 8.87 12.02
C ALA A 20 -7.45 7.91 12.18
N ILE A 21 -7.13 7.17 11.11
CA ILE A 21 -5.71 6.87 10.88
C ILE A 21 -5.05 8.25 10.68
N PRO A 22 -4.06 8.65 11.50
CA PRO A 22 -3.42 9.95 11.38
C PRO A 22 -3.00 10.17 9.92
N THR A 23 -3.22 11.38 9.43
CA THR A 23 -3.13 11.87 8.04
C THR A 23 -1.75 11.70 7.38
N GLU A 24 -0.82 11.00 8.03
CA GLU A 24 0.51 10.71 7.53
C GLU A 24 0.64 9.35 6.82
N VAL A 25 -0.46 8.67 6.47
CA VAL A 25 -0.38 7.42 5.69
C VAL A 25 -0.57 7.64 4.20
N LEU A 26 0.21 6.93 3.39
CA LEU A 26 0.12 6.85 1.94
C LEU A 26 -0.52 5.52 1.56
N ASN A 27 -1.64 5.58 0.84
CA ASN A 27 -2.26 4.37 0.28
C ASN A 27 -1.47 3.86 -0.92
N ILE A 28 -0.96 2.64 -0.80
CA ILE A 28 -0.11 1.99 -1.81
C ILE A 28 -0.85 0.88 -2.57
N GLY A 29 -2.18 0.85 -2.47
CA GLY A 29 -3.09 -0.06 -3.18
C GLY A 29 -3.59 -1.24 -2.35
N PHE A 30 -4.76 -1.78 -2.70
CA PHE A 30 -5.36 -3.00 -2.10
C PHE A 30 -5.54 -2.94 -0.58
N GLY A 31 -5.83 -1.76 -0.03
CA GLY A 31 -5.94 -1.57 1.42
C GLY A 31 -4.59 -1.50 2.14
N ASN A 32 -3.47 -1.63 1.42
CA ASN A 32 -2.13 -1.47 1.98
C ASN A 32 -1.77 0.01 2.11
N VAL A 33 -1.13 0.35 3.22
CA VAL A 33 -0.72 1.71 3.57
C VAL A 33 0.71 1.72 4.08
N VAL A 34 1.41 2.83 3.88
CA VAL A 34 2.76 3.08 4.41
C VAL A 34 2.82 4.48 5.03
N LEU A 35 3.75 4.73 5.94
CA LEU A 35 3.95 6.07 6.51
C LEU A 35 4.60 7.00 5.48
N ARG A 36 3.96 8.12 5.16
CA ARG A 36 4.46 9.16 4.25
C ARG A 36 5.84 9.67 4.69
N SER A 37 6.00 9.95 5.98
CA SER A 37 7.23 10.45 6.59
C SER A 37 8.42 9.50 6.46
N ARG A 38 8.18 8.22 6.16
CA ARG A 38 9.21 7.19 6.00
C ARG A 38 9.54 6.92 4.53
N VAL A 39 8.78 7.47 3.59
CA VAL A 39 9.04 7.26 2.15
C VAL A 39 10.20 8.15 1.72
N VAL A 40 11.30 7.50 1.32
CA VAL A 40 12.49 8.18 0.78
C VAL A 40 12.40 8.33 -0.73
N ALA A 41 11.91 7.28 -1.41
CA ALA A 41 11.77 7.30 -2.86
C ALA A 41 10.63 6.41 -3.35
N ILE A 42 10.00 6.81 -4.44
CA ILE A 42 9.07 6.00 -5.23
C ILE A 42 9.72 5.75 -6.59
N LEU A 43 9.97 4.49 -6.91
CA LEU A 43 10.63 4.07 -8.14
C LEU A 43 9.61 3.38 -9.06
N SER A 44 9.65 3.72 -10.34
CA SER A 44 8.81 3.09 -11.35
C SER A 44 9.39 1.73 -11.75
N ALA A 45 8.60 0.65 -11.62
CA ALA A 45 8.97 -0.63 -12.19
C ALA A 45 8.60 -0.65 -13.68
N ARG A 46 9.46 -1.17 -14.56
CA ARG A 46 9.11 -1.31 -15.98
C ARG A 46 8.27 -2.57 -16.18
N SER A 47 7.16 -2.44 -16.90
CA SER A 47 6.27 -3.55 -17.26
C SER A 47 6.71 -4.22 -18.58
N SER A 48 7.24 -5.45 -18.59
CA SER A 48 7.33 -6.34 -19.79
C SER A 48 6.01 -7.06 -20.15
N LYS A 49 5.90 -7.80 -21.25
CA LYS A 49 4.64 -8.49 -21.61
C LYS A 49 4.23 -9.63 -20.65
N ASP A 50 5.18 -10.25 -19.95
CA ASP A 50 4.94 -11.50 -19.23
C ASP A 50 4.87 -11.33 -17.71
N SER A 51 3.87 -10.60 -17.19
CA SER A 51 3.42 -10.55 -15.77
C SER A 51 4.45 -10.24 -14.66
N LYS A 52 5.75 -10.22 -14.99
CA LYS A 52 6.89 -10.08 -14.10
C LYS A 52 7.38 -8.65 -14.25
N ALA A 53 7.61 -7.98 -13.14
CA ALA A 53 8.21 -6.66 -13.18
C ALA A 53 9.65 -6.75 -13.69
N VAL A 54 9.98 -5.89 -14.65
CA VAL A 54 11.34 -5.71 -15.14
C VAL A 54 11.95 -4.56 -14.37
N PHE A 55 12.82 -4.93 -13.44
CA PHE A 55 13.67 -4.00 -12.73
C PHE A 55 14.92 -3.76 -13.58
N SER A 56 15.37 -2.51 -13.67
CA SER A 56 16.72 -2.21 -14.16
C SER A 56 17.75 -2.88 -13.23
N GLU A 57 18.97 -3.12 -13.70
CA GLU A 57 20.00 -3.79 -12.90
C GLU A 57 20.17 -3.19 -11.48
N PRO A 58 20.14 -1.85 -11.28
CA PRO A 58 20.18 -1.27 -9.94
C PRO A 58 18.94 -1.59 -9.09
N MET A 59 17.73 -1.55 -9.67
CA MET A 59 16.50 -1.91 -8.95
C MET A 59 16.44 -3.40 -8.62
N LYS A 60 17.02 -4.25 -9.47
CA LYS A 60 17.12 -5.68 -9.23
C LYS A 60 18.05 -5.95 -8.05
N ARG A 61 19.23 -5.31 -8.04
CA ARG A 61 20.15 -5.33 -6.88
C ARG A 61 19.46 -4.86 -5.61
N LEU A 62 18.82 -3.69 -5.64
CA LEU A 62 18.09 -3.14 -4.48
C LEU A 62 17.04 -4.10 -3.92
N ARG A 63 16.26 -4.74 -4.81
CA ARG A 63 15.26 -5.73 -4.41
C ARG A 63 15.91 -7.00 -3.85
N ASP A 64 16.97 -7.48 -4.48
CA ASP A 64 17.65 -8.71 -4.08
C ASP A 64 18.35 -8.50 -2.71
N ASP A 65 18.98 -7.34 -2.47
CA ASP A 65 19.55 -6.94 -1.18
C ASP A 65 18.47 -6.85 -0.09
N ALA A 66 17.32 -6.24 -0.39
CA ALA A 66 16.19 -6.19 0.52
C ALA A 66 15.62 -7.58 0.81
N LYS A 67 15.66 -8.49 -0.17
CA LYS A 67 15.23 -9.88 0.01
C LYS A 67 16.18 -10.65 0.91
N GLU A 68 17.49 -10.48 0.72
CA GLU A 68 18.53 -11.11 1.55
C GLU A 68 18.47 -10.62 3.00
N THR A 69 18.26 -9.32 3.19
CA THR A 69 18.14 -8.69 4.51
C THR A 69 16.76 -8.85 5.17
N ARG A 70 15.83 -9.58 4.53
CA ARG A 70 14.43 -9.77 4.98
C ARG A 70 13.65 -8.46 5.16
N ARG A 71 13.96 -7.43 4.36
CA ARG A 71 13.30 -6.12 4.33
C ARG A 71 12.41 -5.90 3.11
N LEU A 72 12.24 -6.92 2.27
CA LEU A 72 11.34 -6.88 1.13
C LEU A 72 9.90 -7.16 1.57
N VAL A 73 8.99 -6.23 1.28
CA VAL A 73 7.56 -6.35 1.56
C VAL A 73 6.80 -6.40 0.23
N ASP A 74 5.94 -7.40 0.04
CA ASP A 74 5.09 -7.50 -1.15
C ASP A 74 3.67 -7.02 -0.84
N ALA A 75 3.32 -5.83 -1.32
CA ALA A 75 1.99 -5.24 -1.21
C ALA A 75 1.23 -5.26 -2.57
N THR A 76 1.63 -6.11 -3.50
CA THR A 76 0.99 -6.22 -4.82
C THR A 76 -0.27 -7.09 -4.83
N CYS A 77 -0.50 -7.89 -3.78
CA CYS A 77 -1.63 -8.81 -3.64
C CYS A 77 -1.81 -9.73 -4.86
N GLY A 78 -0.71 -10.29 -5.38
CA GLY A 78 -0.70 -11.21 -6.54
C GLY A 78 -0.88 -10.50 -7.89
N ARG A 79 -0.92 -9.17 -7.90
CA ARG A 79 -0.90 -8.39 -9.14
C ARG A 79 0.53 -8.08 -9.57
N ARG A 80 0.63 -7.61 -10.80
CA ARG A 80 1.89 -7.14 -11.33
C ARG A 80 2.40 -5.93 -10.55
N THR A 81 3.67 -5.97 -10.13
CA THR A 81 4.36 -4.80 -9.56
C THR A 81 4.49 -3.69 -10.60
N GLN A 82 4.04 -2.49 -10.25
CA GLN A 82 4.15 -1.28 -11.06
C GLN A 82 5.11 -0.26 -10.41
N ALA A 83 5.34 -0.34 -9.10
CA ALA A 83 6.24 0.53 -8.39
C ALA A 83 6.98 -0.18 -7.23
N LEU A 84 8.13 0.39 -6.88
CA LEU A 84 8.90 0.10 -5.68
C LEU A 84 8.85 1.35 -4.78
N ILE A 85 8.70 1.15 -3.48
CA ILE A 85 8.78 2.22 -2.48
C ILE A 85 9.97 1.91 -1.60
N VAL A 86 10.88 2.86 -1.46
CA VAL A 86 12.05 2.76 -0.59
C VAL A 86 11.79 3.58 0.65
N THR A 87 12.02 2.97 1.81
CA THR A 87 11.89 3.64 3.10
C THR A 87 13.25 3.95 3.73
N ASP A 88 13.26 4.90 4.67
CA ASP A 88 14.43 5.29 5.46
C ASP A 88 15.04 4.12 6.27
N SER A 89 14.20 3.21 6.72
CA SER A 89 14.60 1.97 7.40
C SER A 89 15.19 0.92 6.44
N GLY A 90 15.34 1.23 5.16
CA GLY A 90 15.84 0.30 4.15
C GLY A 90 14.84 -0.79 3.75
N HIS A 91 13.57 -0.70 4.18
CA HIS A 91 12.52 -1.55 3.63
C HIS A 91 12.19 -1.16 2.20
N VAL A 92 12.02 -2.18 1.37
CA VAL A 92 11.62 -2.06 -0.02
C VAL A 92 10.25 -2.68 -0.17
N ILE A 93 9.28 -1.88 -0.59
CA ILE A 93 7.88 -2.28 -0.65
C ILE A 93 7.44 -2.31 -2.12
N LEU A 94 6.96 -3.46 -2.57
CA LEU A 94 6.43 -3.65 -3.92
C LEU A 94 4.96 -3.24 -3.96
N SER A 95 4.60 -2.37 -4.90
CA SER A 95 3.23 -1.93 -5.11
C SER A 95 2.76 -2.22 -6.53
N ALA A 96 1.50 -2.60 -6.66
CA ALA A 96 0.81 -2.72 -7.94
C ALA A 96 0.18 -1.40 -8.42
N VAL A 97 0.31 -0.32 -7.65
CA VAL A 97 -0.08 1.04 -8.05
C VAL A 97 1.06 1.69 -8.81
N GLN A 98 0.74 2.46 -9.85
CA GLN A 98 1.73 3.18 -10.63
C GLN A 98 2.42 4.26 -9.77
N SER A 99 3.73 4.41 -9.99
CA SER A 99 4.56 5.41 -9.32
C SER A 99 4.00 6.84 -9.46
N GLY A 100 3.47 7.21 -10.62
CA GLY A 100 2.83 8.52 -10.84
C GLY A 100 1.63 8.75 -9.91
N THR A 101 0.78 7.74 -9.74
CA THR A 101 -0.37 7.82 -8.80
C THR A 101 0.10 7.88 -7.35
N LEU A 102 1.14 7.13 -7.00
CA LEU A 102 1.72 7.18 -5.65
C LEU A 102 2.34 8.55 -5.36
N ALA A 103 3.05 9.14 -6.32
CA ALA A 103 3.64 10.47 -6.21
C ALA A 103 2.57 11.55 -6.06
N GLN A 104 1.49 11.49 -6.87
CA GLN A 104 0.35 12.40 -6.74
C GLN A 104 -0.32 12.28 -5.36
N ARG A 105 -0.49 11.05 -4.86
CA ARG A 105 -1.04 10.83 -3.51
C ARG A 105 -0.09 11.34 -2.43
N LEU A 106 1.22 11.17 -2.61
CA LEU A 106 2.26 11.62 -1.66
C LEU A 106 2.32 13.16 -1.59
N GLY A 107 2.30 13.84 -2.73
CA GLY A 107 2.27 15.31 -2.84
C GLY A 107 0.89 15.94 -2.69
N GLY A 108 -0.12 15.17 -2.28
CA GLY A 108 -1.50 15.65 -2.13
C GLY A 108 -1.71 16.49 -0.88
N SER A 109 -1.19 17.73 -0.88
CA SER A 109 -1.68 18.94 -0.20
C SER A 109 -0.59 20.03 -0.18
N GLU A 110 -0.20 20.55 -1.34
CA GLU A 110 0.39 21.90 -1.43
C GLU A 110 -0.46 22.69 -2.43
N GLU A 111 -1.56 23.25 -1.93
CA GLU A 111 -2.06 24.52 -2.45
C GLU A 111 -1.09 25.61 -1.96
N ALA A 112 -0.48 26.32 -2.89
CA ALA A 112 0.17 27.62 -2.68
C ALA A 112 -0.25 28.55 -3.81
#